data_AF-A0A061NYF7-F1
#
_entry.id   AF-A0A061NYF7-F1
#
_cell.length_a   1.000
_cell.length_b   1.000
_cell.length_c   1.000
_cell.angle_alpha   90.00
_cell.angle_beta   90.00
_cell.angle_gamma   90.00
#
_symmetry.space_group_name_H-M   'P 1'
#
loop_
_entity.id
_entity.type
_entity.pdbx_description
1 polymer ?
#
loop_
_entity_poly.entity_id
_entity_poly.type
_entity_poly.pdbx_seq_one_letter_code
_entity_poly.pdbx_strand_id
1 'polypeptide(L)'
;MNVNVMNGIQERNQIHGVPVATTDSTMLGKDDFLKLLIAQLQNQDPLDPMDDREFIAQMAQFSSLEQMTNMNAAMQKLSNQQESAALVQHSELIGKNVTYYREIEDANGFPKKVYDDNVVTSVRRSENGVIEVQVDSGRWISSSQITEVTPAEEAANEEESS
;
A
#
# COMPACT_ATOMS: atom_id res chain seq x y z
N MET A 1 -32.87 -36.08 12.42
CA MET A 1 -34.30 -36.11 12.05
C MET A 1 -34.92 -34.78 12.43
N ASN A 2 -35.95 -34.36 11.67
CA ASN A 2 -36.68 -33.08 11.68
C ASN A 2 -36.09 -32.06 10.69
N VAL A 3 -36.28 -32.26 9.38
CA VAL A 3 -37.47 -31.99 8.52
C VAL A 3 -37.49 -30.56 8.00
N ASN A 4 -37.21 -30.47 6.69
CA ASN A 4 -37.42 -29.32 5.80
C ASN A 4 -38.88 -28.83 5.82
N VAL A 5 -39.05 -27.52 5.75
CA VAL A 5 -40.27 -26.91 5.19
C VAL A 5 -39.85 -26.10 3.96
N MET A 6 -40.43 -26.47 2.83
CA MET A 6 -40.27 -25.88 1.51
C MET A 6 -41.08 -24.58 1.35
N ASN A 7 -40.57 -23.74 0.44
CA ASN A 7 -41.28 -22.90 -0.55
C ASN A 7 -41.98 -21.59 -0.15
N GLY A 8 -41.49 -20.52 -0.78
CA GLY A 8 -42.21 -19.27 -1.06
C GLY A 8 -41.40 -18.41 -2.03
N ILE A 9 -41.53 -18.67 -3.33
CA ILE A 9 -40.97 -17.84 -4.43
C ILE A 9 -41.92 -16.66 -4.70
N GLN A 10 -41.34 -15.56 -5.20
CA GLN A 10 -41.93 -14.43 -5.97
C GLN A 10 -42.33 -13.21 -5.15
N GLU A 11 -42.19 -11.96 -5.57
CA GLU A 11 -41.42 -11.22 -6.60
C GLU A 11 -41.83 -9.74 -6.36
N ARG A 12 -41.05 -8.77 -6.86
CA ARG A 12 -41.37 -7.33 -7.05
C ARG A 12 -41.30 -6.41 -5.82
N ASN A 13 -40.20 -5.65 -5.75
CA ASN A 13 -40.34 -4.20 -5.86
C ASN A 13 -39.05 -3.56 -6.39
N GLN A 14 -39.05 -3.20 -7.67
CA GLN A 14 -38.12 -2.24 -8.23
C GLN A 14 -38.43 -0.87 -7.64
N ILE A 15 -37.52 -0.30 -6.86
CA ILE A 15 -37.46 1.14 -6.64
C ILE A 15 -36.05 1.63 -6.94
N HIS A 16 -36.00 2.42 -8.01
CA HIS A 16 -34.90 3.20 -8.56
C HIS A 16 -33.97 3.78 -7.48
N GLY A 17 -32.81 3.15 -7.30
CA GLY A 17 -31.69 3.73 -6.57
C GLY A 17 -30.79 4.48 -7.55
N VAL A 18 -30.85 5.80 -7.45
CA VAL A 18 -29.99 6.80 -8.13
C VAL A 18 -28.54 6.28 -8.25
N PRO A 19 -27.88 6.42 -9.42
CA PRO A 19 -26.45 6.14 -9.49
C PRO A 19 -25.73 7.04 -8.47
N VAL A 20 -25.13 6.40 -7.46
CA VAL A 20 -24.19 7.05 -6.54
C VAL A 20 -23.02 7.49 -7.39
N ALA A 21 -23.03 8.77 -7.78
CA ALA A 21 -21.88 9.42 -8.37
C ALA A 21 -20.76 9.41 -7.32
N THR A 22 -19.79 8.52 -7.52
CA THR A 22 -18.51 8.49 -6.84
C THR A 22 -17.78 9.81 -7.06
N THR A 23 -17.75 10.65 -6.02
CA THR A 23 -16.65 11.54 -5.55
C THR A 23 -15.91 12.48 -6.53
N ASP A 24 -16.21 12.55 -7.82
CA ASP A 24 -15.53 13.46 -8.77
C ASP A 24 -16.21 14.85 -8.91
N SER A 25 -17.34 15.06 -8.23
CA SER A 25 -18.14 16.29 -8.33
C SER A 25 -17.55 17.50 -7.60
N THR A 26 -16.60 17.32 -6.68
CA THR A 26 -16.02 18.42 -5.90
C THR A 26 -15.03 19.25 -6.71
N MET A 27 -14.28 18.63 -7.63
CA MET A 27 -13.33 19.35 -8.49
C MET A 27 -14.02 20.12 -9.63
N LEU A 28 -15.11 19.58 -10.20
CA LEU A 28 -15.89 20.30 -11.22
C LEU A 28 -16.69 21.49 -10.64
N GLY A 29 -17.12 21.44 -9.37
CA GLY A 29 -17.89 22.52 -8.75
C GLY A 29 -17.09 23.80 -8.47
N LYS A 30 -15.78 23.69 -8.25
CA LYS A 30 -14.90 24.83 -7.90
C LYS A 30 -14.62 25.74 -9.09
N ASP A 31 -14.36 25.17 -10.26
CA ASP A 31 -14.07 25.93 -11.49
C ASP A 31 -15.31 26.65 -12.02
N ASP A 32 -16.49 26.03 -11.90
CA ASP A 32 -17.75 26.64 -12.27
C ASP A 32 -18.19 27.71 -11.27
N PHE A 33 -17.84 27.56 -9.99
CA PHE A 33 -17.99 28.61 -8.98
C PHE A 33 -17.05 29.80 -9.23
N LEU A 34 -15.77 29.56 -9.55
CA LEU A 34 -14.79 30.60 -9.91
C LEU A 34 -15.20 31.39 -11.18
N LYS A 35 -15.83 30.73 -12.16
CA LYS A 35 -16.39 31.40 -13.34
C LYS A 35 -17.60 32.26 -13.00
N LEU A 36 -18.52 31.74 -12.19
CA LEU A 36 -19.66 32.53 -11.70
C LEU A 36 -19.20 33.74 -10.89
N LEU A 37 -18.11 33.59 -10.15
CA LEU A 37 -17.51 34.64 -9.36
C LEU A 37 -16.86 35.74 -10.21
N ILE A 38 -16.09 35.38 -11.23
CA ILE A 38 -15.52 36.34 -12.18
C ILE A 38 -16.64 37.09 -12.92
N ALA A 39 -17.73 36.40 -13.27
CA ALA A 39 -18.89 37.01 -13.90
C ALA A 39 -19.63 38.01 -13.00
N GLN A 40 -19.67 37.78 -11.68
CA GLN A 40 -20.23 38.73 -10.70
C GLN A 40 -19.30 39.93 -10.47
N LEU A 41 -17.98 39.71 -10.45
CA LEU A 41 -16.96 40.77 -10.31
C LEU A 41 -16.93 41.73 -11.50
N GLN A 42 -17.33 41.28 -12.69
CA GLN A 42 -17.51 42.11 -13.88
C GLN A 42 -18.80 42.95 -13.87
N ASN A 43 -19.74 42.67 -12.98
CA ASN A 43 -21.10 43.26 -12.98
C ASN A 43 -21.48 44.02 -11.69
N GLN A 44 -20.60 44.12 -10.69
CA GLN A 44 -20.86 44.86 -9.44
C GLN A 44 -20.43 46.33 -9.53
N ASP A 45 -21.25 47.22 -8.99
CA ASP A 45 -20.95 48.64 -8.77
C ASP A 45 -19.79 48.78 -7.76
N PRO A 46 -18.73 49.59 -8.01
CA PRO A 46 -17.48 49.60 -7.22
C PRO A 46 -17.56 49.94 -5.72
N LEU A 47 -18.73 50.30 -5.19
CA LEU A 47 -18.84 50.98 -3.91
C LEU A 47 -18.99 50.09 -2.66
N ASP A 48 -19.15 48.76 -2.78
CA ASP A 48 -19.11 47.89 -1.59
C ASP A 48 -18.63 46.44 -1.85
N PRO A 49 -17.32 46.20 -2.00
CA PRO A 49 -16.80 44.91 -2.46
C PRO A 49 -16.30 43.98 -1.34
N MET A 50 -16.51 44.25 -0.05
CA MET A 50 -15.72 43.58 1.01
C MET A 50 -16.23 42.19 1.45
N ASP A 51 -17.53 41.97 1.61
CA ASP A 51 -18.07 40.72 2.20
C ASP A 51 -17.86 39.49 1.29
N ASP A 52 -18.08 39.64 -0.03
CA ASP A 52 -17.94 38.53 -0.98
C ASP A 52 -16.48 38.05 -1.07
N ARG A 53 -15.52 38.98 -0.99
CA ARG A 53 -14.08 38.69 -1.07
C ARG A 53 -13.56 37.88 0.11
N GLU A 54 -14.07 38.11 1.31
CA GLU A 54 -13.64 37.40 2.51
C GLU A 54 -14.11 35.93 2.50
N PHE A 55 -15.36 35.68 2.09
CA PHE A 55 -15.89 34.33 1.92
C PHE A 55 -15.11 33.52 0.87
N ILE A 56 -14.76 34.15 -0.25
CA ILE A 56 -13.97 33.53 -1.33
C ILE A 56 -12.56 33.17 -0.84
N ALA A 57 -11.91 34.10 -0.12
CA ALA A 57 -10.59 33.85 0.44
C ALA A 57 -10.61 32.64 1.38
N GLN A 58 -11.66 32.51 2.21
CA GLN A 58 -11.85 31.35 3.07
C GLN A 58 -12.10 30.06 2.26
N MET A 59 -12.94 30.09 1.22
CA MET A 59 -13.20 28.91 0.37
C MET A 59 -11.95 28.47 -0.42
N ALA A 60 -11.17 29.41 -0.95
CA ALA A 60 -9.90 29.12 -1.60
C ALA A 60 -8.90 28.49 -0.62
N GLN A 61 -8.88 28.98 0.63
CA GLN A 61 -8.06 28.40 1.70
C GLN A 61 -8.50 26.96 2.03
N PHE A 62 -9.80 26.71 2.21
CA PHE A 62 -10.32 25.37 2.45
C PHE A 62 -10.04 24.42 1.29
N SER A 63 -10.24 24.87 0.05
CA SER A 63 -9.92 24.07 -1.15
C SER A 63 -8.45 23.68 -1.22
N SER A 64 -7.56 24.59 -0.80
CA SER A 64 -6.12 24.35 -0.78
C SER A 64 -5.74 23.33 0.32
N LEU A 65 -6.37 23.41 1.49
CA LEU A 65 -6.19 22.44 2.57
C LEU A 65 -6.74 21.05 2.20
N GLU A 66 -7.88 20.98 1.53
CA GLU A 66 -8.45 19.74 1.02
C GLU A 66 -7.51 19.12 -0.02
N GLN A 67 -7.02 19.91 -0.97
CA GLN A 67 -6.05 19.43 -1.97
C GLN A 67 -4.77 18.92 -1.30
N MET A 68 -4.27 19.60 -0.27
CA MET A 68 -3.12 19.15 0.50
C MET A 68 -3.40 17.83 1.25
N THR A 69 -4.60 17.69 1.82
CA THR A 69 -5.04 16.46 2.48
C THR A 69 -5.12 15.30 1.48
N ASN A 70 -5.69 15.54 0.30
CA ASN A 70 -5.79 14.55 -0.78
C ASN A 70 -4.39 14.15 -1.30
N MET A 71 -3.47 15.11 -1.42
CA MET A 71 -2.08 14.85 -1.79
C MET A 71 -1.39 13.97 -0.73
N ASN A 72 -1.56 14.28 0.55
CA ASN A 72 -1.01 13.47 1.65
C ASN A 72 -1.58 12.04 1.63
N ALA A 73 -2.88 11.87 1.38
CA ALA A 73 -3.50 10.56 1.26
C ALA A 73 -2.96 9.77 0.05
N ALA A 74 -2.78 10.45 -1.09
CA ALA A 74 -2.18 9.85 -2.28
C ALA A 74 -0.72 9.40 -2.03
N MET A 75 0.07 10.21 -1.32
CA MET A 75 1.44 9.87 -0.95
C MET A 75 1.50 8.68 0.02
N GLN A 76 0.61 8.61 1.01
CA GLN A 76 0.51 7.44 1.90
C GLN A 76 0.14 6.17 1.13
N LYS A 77 -0.82 6.27 0.20
CA LYS A 77 -1.21 5.15 -0.66
C LYS A 77 -0.04 4.69 -1.53
N LEU A 78 0.73 5.62 -2.10
CA LEU A 78 1.92 5.30 -2.89
C LEU A 78 2.98 4.60 -2.04
N SER A 79 3.23 5.08 -0.81
CA SER A 79 4.14 4.42 0.14
C SER A 79 3.72 2.97 0.40
N ASN A 80 2.45 2.75 0.73
CA ASN A 80 1.93 1.40 0.99
C ASN A 80 2.04 0.48 -0.24
N GLN A 81 1.86 1.03 -1.45
CA GLN A 81 2.03 0.28 -2.69
C GLN A 81 3.49 -0.10 -2.94
N GLN A 82 4.44 0.82 -2.71
CA GLN A 82 5.87 0.52 -2.82
C GLN A 82 6.31 -0.54 -1.80
N GLU A 83 5.81 -0.46 -0.57
CA GLU A 83 6.09 -1.43 0.48
C GLU A 83 5.54 -2.82 0.13
N SER A 84 4.33 -2.88 -0.43
CA SER A 84 3.73 -4.14 -0.91
C SER A 84 4.54 -4.74 -2.06
N ALA A 85 5.04 -3.91 -2.97
CA ALA A 85 5.87 -4.36 -4.08
C ALA A 85 7.19 -4.99 -3.59
N ALA A 86 7.82 -4.40 -2.56
CA ALA A 86 9.01 -4.98 -1.95
C ALA A 86 8.74 -6.38 -1.37
N LEU A 87 7.60 -6.59 -0.71
CA LEU A 87 7.22 -7.90 -0.19
C LEU A 87 7.02 -8.92 -1.32
N VAL A 88 6.38 -8.53 -2.42
CA VAL A 88 6.17 -9.40 -3.59
C VAL A 88 7.51 -9.82 -4.21
N GLN A 89 8.45 -8.89 -4.40
CA GLN A 89 9.79 -9.20 -4.94
C GLN A 89 10.52 -10.23 -4.07
N HIS A 90 10.43 -10.12 -2.76
CA HIS A 90 11.05 -11.09 -1.85
C HIS A 90 10.26 -12.40 -1.77
N SER A 91 8.95 -12.39 -2.05
CA SER A 91 8.14 -13.62 -2.09
C SER A 91 8.58 -14.58 -3.20
N GLU A 92 9.27 -14.08 -4.24
CA GLU A 92 9.91 -14.90 -5.27
C GLU A 92 11.08 -15.75 -4.73
N LEU A 93 11.55 -15.48 -3.51
CA LEU A 93 12.56 -16.29 -2.84
C LEU A 93 11.95 -17.58 -2.26
N ILE A 94 10.65 -17.63 -2.02
CA ILE A 94 10.00 -18.80 -1.44
C ILE A 94 10.24 -20.02 -2.33
N GLY A 95 10.75 -21.09 -1.72
CA GLY A 95 11.14 -22.31 -2.40
C GLY A 95 12.52 -22.25 -3.09
N LYS A 96 13.27 -21.15 -3.01
CA LYS A 96 14.67 -21.08 -3.46
C LYS A 96 15.63 -21.37 -2.31
N ASN A 97 16.82 -21.85 -2.67
CA ASN A 97 17.93 -21.96 -1.73
C ASN A 97 18.58 -20.57 -1.56
N VAL A 98 18.88 -20.23 -0.31
CA VAL A 98 19.57 -18.99 0.03
C VAL A 98 20.75 -19.29 0.94
N THR A 99 21.88 -18.68 0.62
CA THR A 99 23.04 -18.61 1.51
C THR A 99 22.95 -17.30 2.28
N TYR A 100 23.05 -17.35 3.59
CA TYR A 100 23.03 -16.16 4.43
C TYR A 100 24.07 -16.22 5.53
N TYR A 101 24.50 -15.05 6.01
CA TYR A 101 25.45 -14.97 7.10
C TYR A 101 24.79 -14.65 8.45
N ARG A 102 25.37 -15.20 9.51
CA ARG A 102 25.12 -14.84 10.90
C ARG A 102 26.41 -14.41 11.55
N GLU A 103 26.30 -13.44 12.44
CA GLU A 103 27.41 -13.04 13.28
C GLU A 103 27.35 -13.84 14.58
N ILE A 104 28.44 -14.55 14.86
CA ILE A 104 28.67 -15.27 16.11
C ILE A 104 29.96 -14.75 16.75
N GLU A 105 30.07 -14.87 18.07
CA GLU A 105 31.34 -14.61 18.75
C GLU A 105 32.25 -15.84 18.65
N ASP A 106 33.53 -15.62 18.33
CA ASP A 106 34.54 -16.68 18.40
C ASP A 106 34.95 -16.98 19.85
N ALA A 107 35.85 -17.95 20.04
CA ALA A 107 36.34 -18.33 21.37
C ALA A 107 37.03 -17.19 22.14
N ASN A 108 37.36 -16.09 21.47
CA ASN A 108 38.03 -14.91 22.01
C ASN A 108 37.09 -13.70 22.12
N GLY A 109 35.80 -13.85 21.80
CA GLY A 109 34.79 -12.78 21.85
C GLY A 109 34.80 -11.83 20.66
N PHE A 110 35.48 -12.16 19.55
CA PHE A 110 35.44 -11.35 18.33
C PHE A 110 34.29 -11.79 17.42
N PRO A 111 33.61 -10.84 16.73
CA PRO A 111 32.54 -11.17 15.80
C PRO A 111 33.10 -11.91 14.58
N LYS A 112 32.48 -13.03 14.24
CA LYS A 112 32.78 -13.88 13.09
C LYS A 112 31.51 -14.14 12.30
N LYS A 113 31.59 -14.02 10.98
CA LYS A 113 30.51 -14.43 10.07
C LYS A 113 30.57 -15.93 9.84
N VAL A 114 29.43 -16.60 10.03
CA VAL A 114 29.17 -17.99 9.65
C VAL A 114 28.07 -18.00 8.61
N TYR A 115 28.24 -18.81 7.58
CA TYR A 115 27.30 -18.94 6.47
C TYR A 115 26.53 -20.25 6.63
N ASP A 116 25.23 -20.17 6.38
CA ASP A 116 24.32 -21.32 6.38
C ASP A 116 23.51 -21.28 5.07
N ASP A 117 23.21 -22.46 4.53
CA ASP A 117 22.42 -22.66 3.33
C ASP A 117 21.07 -23.28 3.71
N ASN A 118 19.97 -22.66 3.29
CA ASN A 118 18.63 -23.14 3.61
C ASN A 118 17.63 -22.77 2.51
N VAL A 119 16.52 -23.52 2.44
CA VAL A 119 15.37 -23.17 1.60
C VAL A 119 14.51 -22.12 2.29
N VAL A 120 14.07 -21.11 1.56
CA VAL A 120 13.08 -20.14 2.06
C VAL A 120 11.68 -20.75 2.09
N THR A 121 11.02 -20.68 3.24
CA THR A 121 9.65 -21.18 3.42
C THR A 121 8.59 -20.07 3.45
N SER A 122 8.93 -18.89 3.98
CA SER A 122 7.97 -17.79 4.14
C SER A 122 8.67 -16.44 4.03
N VAL A 123 7.91 -15.38 3.72
CA VAL A 123 8.39 -13.99 3.75
C VAL A 123 7.37 -13.14 4.49
N ARG A 124 7.84 -12.21 5.32
CA ARG A 124 6.99 -11.25 6.00
C ARG A 124 7.68 -9.90 6.13
N ARG A 125 6.88 -8.92 6.52
CA ARG A 125 7.39 -7.63 7.01
C ARG A 125 7.26 -7.59 8.53
N SER A 126 8.34 -7.22 9.21
CA SER A 126 8.32 -6.98 10.65
C SER A 126 7.68 -5.62 10.96
N GLU A 127 7.31 -5.38 12.23
CA GLU A 127 6.73 -4.10 12.68
C GLU A 127 7.66 -2.90 12.43
N ASN A 128 8.98 -3.14 12.38
CA ASN A 128 9.99 -2.13 12.07
C ASN A 128 10.13 -1.85 10.55
N GLY A 129 9.34 -2.53 9.73
CA GLY A 129 9.30 -2.35 8.28
C GLY A 129 10.34 -3.14 7.49
N VAL A 130 11.19 -3.93 8.14
CA VAL A 130 12.21 -4.77 7.49
C VAL A 130 11.55 -6.02 6.91
N ILE A 131 11.99 -6.44 5.72
CA ILE A 131 11.58 -7.71 5.12
C ILE A 131 12.39 -8.84 5.75
N GLU A 132 11.68 -9.77 6.37
CA GLU A 132 12.24 -10.97 6.97
C GLU A 132 11.82 -12.19 6.15
N VAL A 133 12.76 -13.12 6.02
CA VAL A 133 12.61 -14.36 5.29
C VAL A 133 12.74 -15.50 6.30
N GLN A 134 11.80 -16.43 6.29
CA GLN A 134 11.87 -17.64 7.08
C GLN A 134 12.56 -18.72 6.26
N VAL A 135 13.56 -19.36 6.86
CA VAL A 135 14.22 -20.54 6.29
C VAL A 135 13.63 -21.82 6.86
N ASP A 136 13.85 -22.95 6.19
CA ASP A 136 13.39 -24.30 6.57
C ASP A 136 13.78 -24.75 7.99
N SER A 137 14.86 -24.20 8.55
CA SER A 137 15.23 -24.35 9.97
C SER A 137 14.23 -23.68 10.95
N GLY A 138 13.21 -22.99 10.43
CA GLY A 138 12.19 -22.24 11.16
C GLY A 138 12.63 -20.84 11.59
N ARG A 139 13.90 -20.48 11.36
CA ARG A 139 14.48 -19.18 11.73
C ARG A 139 14.05 -18.08 10.76
N TRP A 140 13.77 -16.91 11.32
CA TRP A 140 13.62 -15.67 10.56
C TRP A 140 14.97 -14.97 10.44
N ILE A 141 15.32 -14.58 9.22
CA ILE A 141 16.52 -13.81 8.88
C ILE A 141 16.12 -12.54 8.14
N SER A 142 16.88 -11.46 8.27
CA SER A 142 16.67 -10.28 7.45
C SER A 142 17.07 -10.60 6.01
N SER A 143 16.32 -10.11 5.02
CA SER A 143 16.71 -10.27 3.61
C SER A 143 18.09 -9.66 3.30
N SER A 144 18.55 -8.69 4.09
CA SER A 144 19.89 -8.11 3.99
C SER A 144 21.03 -9.07 4.37
N GLN A 145 20.72 -10.18 5.05
CA GLN A 145 21.72 -11.19 5.42
C GLN A 145 21.95 -12.22 4.32
N ILE A 146 21.04 -12.29 3.33
CA ILE A 146 21.14 -13.17 2.18
C ILE A 146 22.29 -12.67 1.29
N THR A 147 23.24 -13.55 1.00
CA THR A 147 24.38 -13.28 0.14
C THR A 147 24.25 -13.90 -1.23
N GLU A 148 23.52 -15.01 -1.33
CA GLU A 148 23.30 -15.72 -2.60
C GLU A 148 21.91 -16.36 -2.63
N VAL A 149 21.34 -16.47 -3.84
CA VAL A 149 20.06 -17.10 -4.08
C VAL A 149 20.21 -18.06 -5.26
N THR A 150 20.02 -19.35 -5.02
CA THR A 150 20.14 -20.40 -6.02
C THR A 150 18.78 -21.07 -6.22
N PRO A 151 18.37 -21.39 -7.46
CA PRO A 151 17.18 -22.22 -7.69
C PRO A 151 17.28 -23.54 -6.92
N ALA A 152 16.20 -23.97 -6.27
CA ALA A 152 16.23 -25.21 -5.49
C ALA A 152 16.53 -26.47 -6.33
N GLU A 153 16.34 -26.41 -7.64
CA GLU A 153 16.57 -27.52 -8.57
C GLU A 153 18.05 -27.69 -8.97
N GLU A 154 18.87 -26.63 -8.90
CA GLU A 154 20.31 -26.70 -9.25
C GLU A 154 21.17 -27.22 -8.10
N ALA A 155 20.80 -26.93 -6.85
CA ALA A 155 21.58 -27.34 -5.67
C ALA A 155 21.65 -28.87 -5.48
N ALA A 156 20.61 -29.61 -5.90
CA ALA A 156 20.58 -31.07 -5.78
C ALA A 156 21.53 -31.78 -6.74
N ASN A 157 21.96 -31.11 -7.82
CA ASN A 157 22.79 -31.73 -8.87
C ASN A 157 24.30 -31.57 -8.60
N GLU A 158 24.71 -30.68 -7.70
CA GLU A 158 26.12 -30.46 -7.36
C GLU A 158 26.62 -31.44 -6.28
N GLU A 159 25.72 -31.97 -5.43
CA GLU A 159 26.09 -32.94 -4.38
C GLU A 159 26.36 -34.37 -4.90
N GLU A 160 25.89 -34.73 -6.11
CA GLU A 160 26.13 -36.06 -6.71
C GLU A 160 27.44 -36.16 -7.53
N SER A 161 28.16 -35.06 -7.73
CA SER A 161 29.36 -35.03 -8.60
C SER A 161 30.71 -34.94 -7.84
N SER A 162 30.72 -35.03 -6.51
CA SER A 162 31.95 -34.94 -5.69
C SER A 162 32.42 -36.27 -5.12
#